data_AF-A0A0F9LR05-F1
#
_entry.id   AF-A0A0F9LR05-F1
#
_cell.length_a   1.000
_cell.length_b   1.000
_cell.length_c   1.000
_cell.angle_alpha   90.00
_cell.angle_beta   90.00
_cell.angle_gamma   90.00
#
_symmetry.space_group_name_H-M   'P 1'
#
loop_
_entity.id
_entity.type
_entity.pdbx_description
1 polymer ?
#
loop_
_entity_poly.entity_id
_entity_poly.type
_entity_poly.pdbx_seq_one_letter_code
_entity_poly.pdbx_strand_id
1 'polypeptide(L)' 'MDEWIPLTDELPPDGVEVNTKIHDLEGSRNEQSLIKQGNLWFFPDRSMYVYYSPTHWAPLPVEDSES' A
#
# COMPACT_ATOMS: atom_id res chain seq x y z
N MET A 1 -13.87 -1.03 8.38
CA MET A 1 -13.75 -0.25 7.13
C MET A 1 -12.31 0.20 7.10
N ASP A 2 -11.52 -0.33 6.18
CA ASP A 2 -10.14 0.10 6.07
C ASP A 2 -10.13 1.54 5.55
N GLU A 3 -9.67 2.45 6.40
CA GLU A 3 -9.59 3.87 6.07
C GLU A 3 -8.40 4.07 5.13
N TRP A 4 -8.69 4.46 3.89
CA TRP A 4 -7.67 4.77 2.90
C TRP A 4 -7.07 6.14 3.19
N ILE A 5 -5.78 6.16 3.49
CA ILE A 5 -5.02 7.34 3.85
C ILE A 5 -4.26 7.86 2.63
N PRO A 6 -4.46 9.12 2.19
CA PRO A 6 -3.69 9.73 1.12
C PRO A 6 -2.20 9.83 1.50
N LEU A 7 -1.29 9.52 0.57
CA LEU A 7 0.15 9.64 0.80
C LEU A 7 0.63 11.09 0.98
N THR A 8 -0.19 12.06 0.59
CA THR A 8 0.05 13.49 0.85
C THR A 8 -0.18 13.85 2.32
N ASP A 9 -0.99 13.07 3.02
CA ASP A 9 -1.42 13.34 4.39
C ASP A 9 -0.50 12.58 5.35
N GLU A 10 -0.29 11.30 5.09
CA GLU A 10 0.59 10.45 5.89
C GLU A 10 1.20 9.32 5.04
N LEU A 11 2.49 9.06 5.24
CA LEU A 11 3.18 7.93 4.61
C LEU A 11 3.02 6.67 5.49
N PRO A 12 2.89 5.47 4.89
CA PRO A 12 2.89 4.25 5.67
C PRO A 12 4.25 4.05 6.36
N PRO A 13 4.29 3.25 7.44
CA PRO A 13 5.55 2.86 8.06
C PRO A 13 6.50 2.19 7.05
N ASP A 14 7.77 2.57 7.10
CA ASP A 14 8.79 2.01 6.21
C ASP A 14 9.05 0.53 6.55
N GLY A 15 9.12 -0.32 5.53
CA GLY A 15 9.35 -1.76 5.67
C GLY A 15 8.13 -2.59 6.07
N VAL A 16 6.95 -1.96 6.23
CA VAL A 16 5.69 -2.64 6.57
C VAL A 16 4.84 -2.84 5.31
N GLU A 17 4.22 -4.02 5.20
CA GLU A 17 3.28 -4.31 4.12
C GLU A 17 1.93 -3.64 4.39
N VAL A 18 1.41 -2.93 3.39
CA VAL A 18 0.15 -2.18 3.45
C VAL A 18 -0.63 -2.39 2.15
N ASN A 19 -1.95 -2.28 2.21
CA ASN A 19 -2.76 -2.16 1.00
C ASN A 19 -2.46 -0.81 0.33
N THR A 20 -2.38 -0.79 -1.00
CA THR A 20 -2.12 0.42 -1.78
C THR A 20 -3.09 0.52 -2.95
N LYS A 21 -3.35 1.74 -3.41
CA LYS A 21 -4.07 1.99 -4.66
C LYS A 21 -3.66 3.30 -5.32
N ILE A 22 -3.92 3.41 -6.61
CA ILE A 22 -4.01 4.70 -7.30
C ILE A 22 -5.49 5.09 -7.34
N HIS A 23 -5.82 6.30 -6.90
CA HIS A 23 -7.17 6.85 -6.96
C HIS A 23 -7.09 8.27 -7.52
N ASP A 24 -7.66 8.47 -8.69
CA ASP A 24 -7.72 9.75 -9.40
C ASP A 24 -9.08 9.94 -10.09
N LEU A 25 -9.17 10.88 -11.03
CA LEU A 25 -10.41 11.19 -11.76
C LEU A 25 -10.96 9.99 -12.55
N GLU A 26 -10.14 8.98 -12.84
CA GLU A 26 -10.54 7.76 -13.55
C GLU A 26 -10.95 6.62 -12.59
N GLY A 27 -11.01 6.90 -11.29
CA GLY A 27 -11.37 5.93 -10.26
C GLY A 27 -10.16 5.25 -9.63
N SER A 28 -10.39 4.07 -9.05
CA SER A 28 -9.33 3.28 -8.41
C SER A 28 -8.70 2.26 -9.35
N ARG A 29 -7.37 2.13 -9.32
CA ARG A 29 -6.62 1.10 -10.05
C ARG A 29 -5.39 0.66 -9.27
N ASN A 30 -4.77 -0.42 -9.74
CA ASN A 30 -3.57 -1.01 -9.16
C ASN A 30 -3.71 -1.32 -7.65
N GLU A 31 -4.90 -1.73 -7.21
CA GLU A 31 -5.15 -2.11 -5.82
C GLU A 31 -4.39 -3.39 -5.48
N GLN A 32 -3.39 -3.32 -4.61
CA GLN A 32 -2.58 -4.46 -4.16
C GLN A 32 -1.78 -4.14 -2.90
N SER A 33 -1.29 -5.16 -2.20
CA SER A 33 -0.37 -4.97 -1.08
C SER A 33 1.06 -4.72 -1.54
N LEU A 34 1.72 -3.74 -0.94
CA LEU A 34 3.11 -3.37 -1.22
C LEU A 34 3.82 -2.96 0.07
N ILE A 35 5.15 -3.02 0.04
CA ILE A 35 6.03 -2.54 1.10
C ILE A 35 6.72 -1.26 0.62
N LYS A 36 6.53 -0.16 1.34
CA LYS A 36 7.31 1.06 1.13
C LYS A 36 8.69 0.88 1.75
N GLN A 37 9.75 1.10 0.97
CA GLN A 37 11.12 1.13 1.48
C GLN A 37 11.88 2.30 0.85
N GLY A 38 12.13 3.34 1.65
CA GLY A 38 12.63 4.62 1.14
C GLY A 38 11.64 5.24 0.16
N ASN A 39 12.06 5.44 -1.09
CA ASN A 39 11.22 6.02 -2.16
C ASN A 39 10.64 4.98 -3.13
N LEU A 40 10.82 3.69 -2.83
CA LEU A 40 10.39 2.59 -3.70
C LEU A 40 9.27 1.77 -3.04
N TRP A 41 8.49 1.09 -3.87
CA TRP A 41 7.38 0.23 -3.47
C TRP A 41 7.63 -1.18 -3.98
N PHE A 42 7.80 -2.12 -3.06
CA PHE A 42 8.14 -3.51 -3.35
C PHE A 42 6.92 -4.42 -3.20
N PHE A 43 6.90 -5.53 -3.94
CA PHE A 43 6.01 -6.63 -3.61
C PHE A 43 6.30 -7.17 -2.20
N PRO A 44 5.33 -7.84 -1.54
CA PRO A 44 5.50 -8.41 -0.20
C PRO A 44 6.70 -9.36 -0.08
N ASP A 45 6.98 -10.12 -1.14
CA ASP A 45 8.11 -11.05 -1.23
C ASP A 45 9.46 -10.37 -1.49
N ARG A 46 9.46 -9.04 -1.71
CA ARG A 46 10.62 -8.20 -2.05
C ARG A 46 11.36 -8.63 -3.32
N SER A 47 10.73 -9.42 -4.19
CA SER A 47 11.35 -9.91 -5.44
C SER A 47 11.55 -8.79 -6.47
N MET A 48 10.64 -7.81 -6.48
CA MET A 48 10.62 -6.71 -7.45
C MET A 48 9.94 -5.48 -6.84
N TYR A 49 10.15 -4.31 -7.46
CA TYR A 49 9.45 -3.07 -7.16
C TYR A 49 8.57 -2.62 -8.33
N VAL A 50 7.53 -1.85 -8.03
CA VAL A 50 6.64 -1.27 -9.03
C VAL A 50 7.17 0.07 -9.55
N TYR A 51 6.89 0.38 -10.81
CA TYR A 51 7.31 1.63 -11.46
C TYR A 51 6.33 2.79 -11.28
N TYR A 52 5.20 2.57 -10.62
CA TYR A 52 4.23 3.61 -10.30
C TYR A 52 4.31 3.95 -8.81
N SER A 53 3.90 5.17 -8.46
CA SER A 53 3.67 5.55 -7.07
C SER A 53 2.17 5.43 -6.75
N PRO A 54 1.77 4.68 -5.72
CA PRO A 54 0.40 4.74 -5.22
C PRO A 54 0.01 6.16 -4.82
N THR A 55 -1.27 6.37 -4.55
CA THR A 55 -1.80 7.65 -4.04
C THR A 55 -2.36 7.51 -2.63
N HIS A 56 -2.81 6.31 -2.27
CA HIS A 56 -3.39 6.00 -0.98
C HIS A 56 -2.84 4.67 -0.48
N TRP A 57 -2.82 4.53 0.84
CA TRP A 57 -2.52 3.28 1.52
C TRP A 57 -3.56 2.99 2.60
N ALA A 58 -3.65 1.75 3.03
CA ALA A 58 -4.43 1.34 4.20
C ALA A 58 -3.70 0.21 4.92
N PRO A 59 -3.84 0.07 6.25
CA PRO A 59 -3.35 -1.11 6.97
C PRO A 59 -3.87 -2.40 6.31
N LEU A 60 -3.06 -3.46 6.36
CA LEU A 60 -3.57 -4.79 6.03
C LEU A 60 -4.64 -5.20 7.06
N PRO A 61 -5.70 -5.90 6.65
CA PRO A 61 -6.62 -6.50 7.61
C PRO A 61 -5.82 -7.39 8.55
N VAL A 62 -6.05 -7.25 9.85
CA VAL A 62 -5.50 -8.18 10.83
C VAL A 62 -6.19 -9.51 10.58
N GLU A 63 -5.51 -10.43 9.91
CA GLU A 63 -5.96 -11.82 9.89
C GLU A 63 -5.73 -12.36 11.31
N ASP A 64 -6.79 -12.33 12.13
CA ASP A 64 -6.86 -13.15 13.34
C ASP A 64 -6.67 -14.60 12.89
N SER A 65 -5.42 -15.06 12.95
CA SER A 65 -5.08 -16.46 12.79
C SER A 65 -5.64 -17.19 14.02
N GLU A 66 -6.94 -17.49 14.00
CA GLU A 66 -7.55 -18.42 14.95
C GLU A 66 -6.75 -19.73 14.85
N SER A 67 -6.01 -20.02 15.91
CA SER A 67 -5.19 -21.23 16.08
C SER A 67 -6.01 -22.38 16.65
#